data_AF-A0A8S7B5P2-F1
#
_entry.id   AF-A0A8S7B5P2-F1
#
_cell.length_a   1.000
_cell.length_b   1.000
_cell.length_c   1.000
_cell.angle_alpha   90.00
_cell.angle_beta   90.00
_cell.angle_gamma   90.00
#
_symmetry.space_group_name_H-M   'P 1'
#
loop_
_entity.id
_entity.type
_entity.pdbx_description
1 polymer ?
#
loop_
_entity_poly.entity_id
_entity_poly.type
_entity_poly.pdbx_seq_one_letter_code
_entity_poly.pdbx_strand_id
1 'polypeptide(L)'
;MLYFWVGLFTLMISILNYSVHMDASLYMQKQKKIADEQAILEDVLTSSEYIEKTIAEHKTKCSDFNRCIELLRNRLENNGYTVNNNVMHCRHNSKIITYYNYNDEFYNSVLSLYKKHEVQDLKTIDHATSSSSDCKISSKGVYIQKEYKDN
;
A
#
# COMPACT_ATOMS: atom_id res chain seq x y z
N MET A 1 41.53 -40.21 19.61
CA MET A 1 41.75 -38.75 19.75
C MET A 1 41.51 -37.99 18.45
N LEU A 2 42.08 -38.39 17.31
CA LEU A 2 41.95 -37.65 16.03
C LEU A 2 40.51 -37.54 15.50
N TYR A 3 39.72 -38.61 15.58
CA TYR A 3 38.31 -38.63 15.15
C TYR A 3 37.39 -37.71 15.96
N PHE A 4 37.71 -37.45 17.23
CA PHE A 4 36.94 -36.54 18.08
C PHE A 4 37.09 -35.09 17.61
N TRP A 5 38.31 -34.68 17.29
CA TRP A 5 38.58 -33.34 16.76
C TRP A 5 37.96 -33.14 15.37
N VAL A 6 38.06 -34.14 14.49
CA VAL A 6 37.42 -34.06 13.15
C VAL A 6 35.91 -33.91 13.26
N GLY A 7 35.25 -34.65 14.15
CA GLY A 7 33.80 -34.53 14.39
C GLY A 7 33.38 -33.19 15.00
N LEU A 8 34.21 -32.62 15.87
CA LEU A 8 33.95 -31.32 16.48
C LEU A 8 34.12 -30.18 15.47
N PHE A 9 35.11 -30.26 14.58
CA PHE A 9 35.31 -29.30 13.50
C PHE A 9 34.20 -29.34 12.45
N THR A 10 33.74 -30.52 12.03
CA THR A 10 32.61 -30.62 11.08
C THR A 10 31.32 -30.09 11.69
N LEU A 11 31.06 -30.36 12.97
CA LEU A 11 29.88 -29.85 13.67
C LEU A 11 29.91 -28.32 13.82
N MET A 12 31.06 -27.73 14.14
CA MET A 12 31.25 -26.26 14.15
C MET A 12 30.99 -25.64 12.78
N ILE A 13 31.52 -26.24 11.69
CA ILE A 13 31.28 -25.76 10.32
C ILE A 13 29.79 -25.87 9.95
N SER A 14 29.11 -26.95 10.34
CA SER A 14 27.67 -27.11 10.11
C SER A 14 26.83 -26.07 10.85
N ILE A 15 27.18 -25.74 12.10
CA ILE A 15 26.48 -24.71 12.87
C ILE A 15 26.69 -23.32 12.26
N LEU A 16 27.92 -22.99 11.86
CA LEU A 16 28.22 -21.73 11.18
C LEU A 16 27.47 -21.62 9.85
N ASN A 17 27.45 -22.68 9.04
CA ASN A 17 26.74 -22.68 7.76
C ASN A 17 25.21 -22.56 7.95
N TYR A 18 24.66 -23.21 8.97
CA TYR A 18 23.25 -23.08 9.33
C TYR A 18 22.90 -21.66 9.82
N SER A 19 23.77 -21.05 10.63
CA SER A 19 23.61 -19.66 11.09
C SER A 19 23.62 -18.68 9.92
N VAL A 20 24.56 -18.84 8.98
CA VAL A 20 24.65 -18.00 7.77
C VAL A 20 23.39 -18.15 6.90
N HIS A 21 22.85 -19.36 6.75
CA HIS A 21 21.61 -19.57 6.02
C HIS A 21 20.38 -18.99 6.72
N MET A 22 20.30 -19.07 8.05
CA MET A 22 19.28 -18.39 8.85
C MET A 22 19.32 -16.87 8.63
N ASP A 23 20.51 -16.26 8.72
CA ASP A 23 20.69 -14.82 8.52
C ASP A 23 20.30 -14.39 7.09
N ALA A 24 20.70 -15.17 6.08
CA ALA A 24 20.30 -14.93 4.70
C ALA A 24 18.77 -15.03 4.51
N SER A 25 18.12 -16.01 5.14
CA SER A 25 16.65 -16.17 5.07
C SER A 25 15.92 -14.99 5.71
N LEU A 26 16.41 -14.51 6.87
CA LEU A 26 15.86 -13.35 7.57
C LEU A 26 16.07 -12.06 6.75
N TYR A 27 17.23 -11.92 6.12
CA TYR A 27 17.52 -10.80 5.22
C TYR A 27 16.57 -10.78 4.02
N MET A 28 16.36 -11.94 3.37
CA MET A 28 15.43 -12.08 2.24
C MET A 28 13.99 -11.77 2.65
N GLN A 29 13.55 -12.21 3.84
CA GLN A 29 12.22 -11.86 4.36
C GLN A 29 12.06 -10.36 4.59
N LYS A 30 13.08 -9.68 5.14
CA LYS A 30 13.07 -8.23 5.32
C LYS A 30 13.03 -7.49 3.98
N GLN A 31 13.82 -7.91 3.00
CA GLN A 31 13.80 -7.30 1.67
C GLN A 31 12.45 -7.47 0.98
N LYS A 32 11.87 -8.66 1.05
CA LYS A 32 10.52 -8.92 0.53
C LYS A 32 9.49 -7.99 1.17
N LYS A 33 9.51 -7.85 2.49
CA LYS A 33 8.63 -6.92 3.21
C LYS A 33 8.79 -5.49 2.69
N ILE A 34 10.01 -4.99 2.55
CA ILE A 34 10.27 -3.63 2.03
C ILE A 34 9.75 -3.47 0.60
N ALA A 35 9.99 -4.46 -0.27
CA ALA A 35 9.51 -4.42 -1.65
C ALA A 35 7.97 -4.41 -1.72
N ASP A 36 7.30 -5.24 -0.91
CA ASP A 36 5.84 -5.27 -0.82
C ASP A 36 5.29 -3.92 -0.32
N GLU A 37 5.92 -3.32 0.70
CA GLU A 37 5.55 -1.98 1.22
C GLU A 37 5.73 -0.87 0.16
N GLN A 38 6.81 -0.93 -0.62
CA GLN A 38 7.08 0.02 -1.70
C GLN A 38 6.11 -0.12 -2.87
N ALA A 39 5.78 -1.35 -3.28
CA ALA A 39 4.82 -1.58 -4.35
C ALA A 39 3.44 -1.02 -4.01
N ILE A 40 3.00 -1.16 -2.75
CA ILE A 40 1.74 -0.59 -2.27
C ILE A 40 1.78 0.95 -2.31
N LEU A 41 2.88 1.55 -1.88
CA LEU A 41 3.08 3.01 -1.94
C LEU A 41 2.99 3.53 -3.37
N GLU A 42 3.67 2.87 -4.30
CA GLU A 42 3.67 3.26 -5.71
C GLU A 42 2.27 3.16 -6.31
N ASP A 43 1.52 2.11 -6.01
CA ASP A 43 0.17 1.93 -6.53
C ASP A 43 -0.82 2.99 -6.00
N VAL A 44 -0.78 3.28 -4.69
CA VAL A 44 -1.63 4.32 -4.10
C VAL A 44 -1.28 5.71 -4.65
N LEU A 45 0.02 6.02 -4.81
CA LEU A 45 0.47 7.30 -5.40
C LEU A 45 0.07 7.41 -6.87
N THR A 46 0.34 6.39 -7.68
CA THR A 46 0.02 6.36 -9.11
C THR A 46 -1.49 6.49 -9.33
N SER A 47 -2.28 5.76 -8.55
CA SER A 47 -3.73 5.85 -8.60
C SER A 47 -4.23 7.25 -8.20
N SER A 48 -3.59 7.89 -7.20
CA SER A 48 -3.90 9.27 -6.81
C SER A 48 -3.51 10.33 -7.86
N GLU A 49 -2.50 10.06 -8.68
CA GLU A 49 -2.12 10.94 -9.78
C GLU A 49 -3.06 10.77 -10.97
N TYR A 50 -3.40 9.52 -11.29
CA TYR A 50 -4.25 9.22 -12.44
C TYR A 50 -5.70 9.55 -12.19
N ILE A 51 -6.20 9.51 -10.96
CA ILE A 51 -7.55 9.97 -10.65
C ILE A 51 -7.71 11.47 -10.97
N GLU A 52 -6.70 12.28 -10.66
CA GLU A 52 -6.69 13.72 -10.97
C GLU A 52 -6.75 13.97 -12.47
N LYS A 53 -5.90 13.27 -13.24
CA LYS A 53 -5.92 13.35 -14.71
C LYS A 53 -7.25 12.87 -15.29
N THR A 54 -7.81 11.78 -14.74
CA THR A 54 -9.09 11.20 -15.20
C THR A 54 -10.26 12.14 -14.95
N ILE A 55 -10.28 12.77 -13.77
CA ILE A 55 -11.23 13.83 -13.40
C ILE A 55 -11.14 15.01 -14.38
N ALA A 56 -9.93 15.49 -14.67
CA ALA A 56 -9.73 16.65 -15.52
C ALA A 56 -10.21 16.40 -16.96
N GLU A 57 -9.96 15.21 -17.49
CA GLU A 57 -10.32 14.83 -18.86
C GLU A 57 -11.76 14.36 -19.04
N HIS A 58 -12.36 13.78 -17.99
CA HIS A 58 -13.68 13.16 -18.05
C HIS A 58 -14.66 13.72 -17.03
N LYS A 59 -14.55 15.03 -16.73
CA LYS A 59 -15.35 15.74 -15.73
C LYS A 59 -16.84 15.38 -15.74
N THR A 60 -17.48 15.37 -16.91
CA THR A 60 -18.92 15.04 -17.03
C THR A 60 -19.23 13.58 -16.69
N LYS A 61 -18.34 12.65 -17.03
CA LYS A 61 -18.49 11.22 -16.71
C LYS A 61 -18.13 10.93 -15.26
N CYS A 62 -17.19 11.68 -14.68
CA CYS A 62 -16.78 11.57 -13.28
C CYS A 62 -17.80 12.13 -12.28
N SER A 63 -18.86 12.81 -12.76
CA SER A 63 -20.03 13.14 -11.93
C SER A 63 -20.65 11.88 -11.30
N ASP A 64 -20.60 10.75 -12.01
CA ASP A 64 -20.81 9.42 -11.45
C ASP A 64 -19.48 8.86 -10.93
N PHE A 65 -19.40 8.71 -9.61
CA PHE A 65 -18.21 8.18 -8.94
C PHE A 65 -17.80 6.79 -9.45
N ASN A 66 -18.76 5.88 -9.63
CA ASN A 66 -18.46 4.51 -10.07
C ASN A 66 -17.88 4.52 -11.48
N ARG A 67 -18.44 5.35 -12.36
CA ARG A 67 -17.94 5.56 -13.73
C ARG A 67 -16.54 6.18 -13.73
N CYS A 68 -16.25 7.10 -12.80
CA CYS A 68 -14.93 7.69 -12.65
C CYS A 68 -13.88 6.65 -12.26
N ILE A 69 -14.19 5.78 -11.29
CA ILE A 69 -13.27 4.72 -10.85
C ILE A 69 -13.06 3.68 -11.96
N GLU A 70 -14.09 3.34 -12.74
CA GLU A 70 -13.94 2.47 -13.92
C GLU A 70 -12.96 3.06 -14.95
N LEU A 71 -13.08 4.36 -15.24
CA LEU A 71 -12.15 5.06 -16.14
C LEU A 71 -10.72 5.08 -15.60
N LEU A 72 -10.55 5.28 -14.29
CA LEU A 72 -9.25 5.20 -13.62
C LEU A 72 -8.63 3.80 -13.76
N ARG A 73 -9.40 2.74 -13.49
CA ARG A 73 -8.91 1.35 -13.61
C ARG A 73 -8.47 1.04 -15.03
N ASN A 74 -9.31 1.37 -16.02
CA ASN A 74 -8.97 1.20 -17.43
C ASN A 74 -7.69 1.96 -17.81
N ARG A 75 -7.50 3.17 -17.27
CA ARG A 75 -6.27 3.96 -17.50
C ARG A 75 -5.05 3.30 -16.88
N LEU A 76 -5.14 2.79 -15.66
CA LEU A 76 -4.03 2.09 -15.01
C LEU A 76 -3.63 0.84 -15.82
N GLU A 77 -4.60 0.01 -16.18
CA GLU A 77 -4.37 -1.21 -16.96
C GLU A 77 -3.80 -0.91 -18.35
N ASN A 78 -4.32 0.10 -19.06
CA ASN A 78 -3.81 0.49 -20.38
C ASN A 78 -2.37 1.02 -20.33
N ASN A 79 -1.93 1.58 -19.20
CA ASN A 79 -0.55 2.02 -19.00
C ASN A 79 0.36 0.91 -18.43
N GLY A 80 -0.14 -0.32 -18.31
CA GLY A 80 0.64 -1.48 -17.86
C GLY A 80 0.72 -1.65 -16.34
N TYR A 81 -0.04 -0.89 -15.56
CA TYR A 81 -0.08 -1.04 -14.11
C TYR A 81 -1.04 -2.16 -13.71
N THR A 82 -0.63 -2.96 -12.73
CA THR A 82 -1.51 -3.98 -12.14
C THR A 82 -2.41 -3.31 -11.10
N VAL A 83 -3.72 -3.34 -11.31
CA VAL A 83 -4.68 -2.75 -10.36
C VAL A 83 -4.77 -3.63 -9.11
N ASN A 84 -4.32 -3.12 -7.97
CA ASN A 84 -4.45 -3.84 -6.70
C ASN A 84 -5.86 -3.66 -6.11
N ASN A 85 -6.54 -4.77 -5.86
CA ASN A 85 -7.89 -4.75 -5.26
C ASN A 85 -7.90 -4.29 -3.78
N ASN A 86 -6.74 -4.24 -3.14
CA ASN A 86 -6.60 -3.72 -1.78
C ASN A 86 -6.55 -2.18 -1.76
N VAL A 87 -6.28 -1.53 -2.91
CA VAL A 87 -6.45 -0.08 -3.07
C VAL A 87 -7.93 0.18 -3.38
N MET A 88 -8.54 0.99 -2.53
CA MET A 88 -9.94 1.37 -2.62
C MET A 88 -10.07 2.87 -2.80
N HIS A 89 -11.16 3.28 -3.45
CA HIS A 89 -11.49 4.68 -3.66
C HIS A 89 -12.81 5.00 -2.98
N CYS A 90 -12.90 6.21 -2.46
CA CYS A 90 -14.04 6.71 -1.73
C CYS A 90 -14.30 8.18 -2.12
N ARG A 91 -15.56 8.62 -2.14
CA ARG A 91 -15.90 10.05 -2.24
C ARG A 91 -16.39 10.58 -0.89
N HIS A 92 -15.76 11.63 -0.38
CA HIS A 92 -16.18 12.33 0.84
C HIS A 92 -15.93 13.83 0.71
N ASN A 93 -16.93 14.67 0.99
CA ASN A 93 -16.86 16.15 0.91
C ASN A 93 -16.24 16.69 -0.39
N SER A 94 -16.68 16.17 -1.56
CA SER A 94 -16.11 16.55 -2.87
C SER A 94 -14.59 16.30 -2.94
N LYS A 95 -14.13 15.25 -2.28
CA LYS A 95 -12.76 14.77 -2.35
C LYS A 95 -12.79 13.26 -2.61
N ILE A 96 -11.89 12.80 -3.47
CA ILE A 96 -11.67 11.36 -3.63
C ILE A 96 -10.55 10.95 -2.68
N ILE A 97 -10.87 10.01 -1.81
CA ILE A 97 -9.95 9.40 -0.87
C ILE A 97 -9.53 8.06 -1.47
N THR A 98 -8.27 7.94 -1.85
CA THR A 98 -7.64 6.67 -2.21
C THR A 98 -7.01 6.10 -0.96
N TYR A 99 -7.28 4.84 -0.65
CA TYR A 99 -6.75 4.22 0.56
C TYR A 99 -6.45 2.75 0.37
N TYR A 100 -5.57 2.25 1.22
CA TYR A 100 -5.18 0.86 1.22
C TYR A 100 -5.79 0.12 2.41
N ASN A 101 -6.51 -0.98 2.14
CA ASN A 101 -7.17 -1.81 3.16
C ASN A 101 -6.22 -2.91 3.66
N TYR A 102 -5.88 -2.92 4.96
CA TYR A 102 -4.93 -3.90 5.54
C TYR A 102 -5.28 -4.34 6.97
N ASN A 103 -4.57 -5.38 7.44
CA ASN A 103 -4.50 -5.81 8.85
C ASN A 103 -3.34 -5.11 9.61
N ASP A 104 -3.32 -5.14 10.95
CA ASP A 104 -2.50 -4.23 11.79
C ASP A 104 -0.97 -4.16 11.55
N GLU A 105 -0.31 -5.22 11.06
CA GLU A 105 1.17 -5.34 11.16
C GLU A 105 1.98 -4.50 10.16
N PHE A 106 1.42 -4.11 9.01
CA PHE A 106 2.10 -3.28 8.01
C PHE A 106 1.83 -1.79 8.17
N TYR A 107 0.76 -1.42 8.86
CA TYR A 107 0.27 -0.03 8.89
C TYR A 107 1.33 0.96 9.38
N ASN A 108 2.04 0.66 10.48
CA ASN A 108 3.04 1.59 11.03
C ASN A 108 4.28 1.76 10.14
N SER A 109 4.74 0.67 9.51
CA SER A 109 5.90 0.70 8.62
C SER A 109 5.58 1.48 7.35
N VAL A 110 4.45 1.13 6.73
CA VAL A 110 3.90 1.79 5.55
C VAL A 110 3.63 3.27 5.85
N LEU A 111 2.94 3.61 6.94
CA LEU A 111 2.68 5.00 7.33
C LEU A 111 3.96 5.83 7.46
N SER A 112 5.06 5.25 7.97
CA SER A 112 6.35 5.96 8.08
C SER A 112 6.96 6.28 6.70
N LEU A 113 6.79 5.40 5.72
CA LEU A 113 7.20 5.64 4.33
C LEU A 113 6.33 6.72 3.70
N TYR A 114 5.01 6.61 3.87
CA TYR A 114 4.01 7.52 3.33
C TYR A 114 4.14 8.95 3.88
N LYS A 115 4.47 9.13 5.17
CA LYS A 115 4.78 10.44 5.77
C LYS A 115 5.93 11.16 5.07
N LYS A 116 6.91 10.43 4.49
CA LYS A 116 8.01 11.03 3.71
C LYS A 116 7.53 11.61 2.38
N HIS A 117 6.39 11.14 1.88
CA HIS A 117 5.75 11.60 0.64
C HIS A 117 4.57 12.54 0.93
N GLU A 118 4.58 13.19 2.10
CA GLU A 118 3.53 14.15 2.53
C GLU A 118 2.12 13.55 2.59
N VAL A 119 2.01 12.22 2.64
CA VAL A 119 0.72 11.56 2.74
C VAL A 119 0.16 11.73 4.15
N GLN A 120 -1.06 12.25 4.24
CA GLN A 120 -1.74 12.51 5.49
C GLN A 120 -2.32 11.23 6.11
N ASP A 121 -2.13 11.07 7.41
CA ASP A 121 -2.85 10.07 8.19
C ASP A 121 -4.27 10.57 8.48
N LEU A 122 -5.27 10.04 7.76
CA LEU A 122 -6.66 10.47 7.93
C LEU A 122 -7.38 9.74 9.07
N LYS A 123 -6.68 8.93 9.89
CA LYS A 123 -7.25 8.19 11.04
C LYS A 123 -7.87 9.09 12.12
N THR A 124 -7.40 10.33 12.23
CA THR A 124 -7.88 11.33 13.20
C THR A 124 -8.87 12.33 12.61
N ILE A 125 -9.25 12.20 11.33
CA ILE A 125 -10.34 13.01 10.80
C ILE A 125 -11.62 12.54 11.47
N ASP A 126 -12.33 13.47 12.10
CA ASP A 126 -13.60 13.22 12.77
C ASP A 126 -14.54 12.50 11.80
N HIS A 127 -14.65 11.19 11.98
CA HIS A 127 -15.58 10.36 11.24
C HIS A 127 -16.95 10.67 11.82
N ALA A 128 -17.55 11.77 11.38
CA ALA A 128 -18.96 12.02 11.58
C ALA A 128 -19.68 10.73 11.19
N THR A 129 -20.25 10.07 12.20
CA THR A 129 -20.98 8.82 12.12
C THR A 129 -21.74 8.74 10.80
N SER A 130 -21.27 7.84 9.94
CA SER A 130 -22.02 7.15 8.90
C SER A 130 -23.43 7.69 8.63
N SER A 131 -23.56 8.76 7.86
CA SER A 131 -24.87 9.15 7.33
C SER A 131 -24.79 9.97 6.05
N SER A 132 -23.89 9.61 5.12
CA SER A 132 -24.07 9.88 3.69
C SER A 132 -23.08 9.05 2.85
N SER A 133 -23.60 7.97 2.27
CA SER A 133 -23.08 7.14 1.16
C SER A 133 -21.60 6.68 1.19
N ASP A 134 -21.44 5.41 1.60
CA ASP A 134 -20.57 4.38 1.03
C ASP A 134 -19.08 4.26 1.38
N CYS A 135 -18.54 5.11 2.25
CA CYS A 135 -17.17 4.92 2.71
C CYS A 135 -17.07 4.47 4.16
N LYS A 136 -16.94 3.15 4.36
CA LYS A 136 -16.40 2.61 5.61
C LYS A 136 -14.89 2.73 5.57
N ILE A 137 -14.40 3.95 5.79
CA ILE A 137 -12.99 4.19 6.05
C ILE A 137 -12.65 3.35 7.30
N SER A 138 -11.87 2.28 7.11
CA SER A 138 -11.41 1.43 8.21
C SER A 138 -10.76 2.32 9.28
N SER A 139 -10.78 1.94 10.56
CA SER A 139 -9.98 2.64 11.59
C SER A 139 -8.47 2.43 11.40
N LYS A 140 -8.08 1.65 10.38
CA LYS A 140 -6.74 1.15 10.10
C LYS A 140 -6.53 1.13 8.58
N GLY A 141 -5.70 2.02 8.07
CA GLY A 141 -5.40 2.16 6.64
C GLY A 141 -4.61 3.43 6.37
N VAL A 142 -3.87 3.49 5.26
CA VAL A 142 -3.20 4.73 4.83
C VAL A 142 -4.01 5.36 3.73
N TYR A 143 -4.16 6.69 3.76
CA TYR A 143 -5.10 7.42 2.92
C TYR A 143 -4.42 8.57 2.19
N ILE A 144 -4.77 8.78 0.93
CA ILE A 144 -4.46 9.99 0.17
C ILE A 144 -5.79 10.66 -0.17
N GLN A 145 -5.93 11.91 0.25
CA GLN A 145 -7.06 12.75 -0.12
C GLN A 145 -6.68 13.64 -1.30
N LYS A 146 -7.49 13.62 -2.36
CA LYS A 146 -7.38 14.53 -3.51
C LYS A 146 -8.68 15.29 -3.68
N GLU A 147 -8.58 16.60 -3.91
CA GLU A 147 -9.77 17.43 -4.14
C GLU A 147 -10.38 17.11 -5.50
N TYR A 148 -11.68 16.83 -5.49
CA TYR A 148 -12.47 16.63 -6.70
C TYR A 148 -13.66 17.58 -6.68
N LYS A 149 -13.51 18.74 -7.31
CA LYS A 149 -14.59 19.72 -7.37
C LYS A 149 -15.63 19.29 -8.41
N ASP A 150 -16.76 18.81 -7.91
CA ASP A 150 -18.03 18.75 -8.64
C ASP A 150 -18.47 20.19 -8.95
N ASN A 151 -17.94 20.77 -10.03
CA ASN A 151 -18.42 22.03 -10.61
C ASN A 151 -19.40 21.75 -11.73
#